data_AF-A0A0F8WBI5-F1
#
_entry.id   AF-A0A0F8WBI5-F1
#
_cell.length_a   1.000
_cell.length_b   1.000
_cell.length_c   1.000
_cell.angle_alpha   90.00
_cell.angle_beta   90.00
_cell.angle_gamma   90.00
#
_symmetry.space_group_name_H-M   'P 1'
#
loop_
_entity.id
_entity.type
_entity.pdbx_description
1 polymer ?
#
loop_
_entity_poly.entity_id
_entity_poly.type
_entity_poly.pdbx_seq_one_letter_code
_entity_poly.pdbx_strand_id
1 'polypeptide(L)' 'MSVIPTVKNKEISIQRFIDWDKFENIFYNNVYIENYKIVIKMNLIDRDNSEKDIKIKKFDLEKYTYLCSY' A
#
# COMPACT_ATOMS: atom_id res chain seq x y z
N MET A 1 -11.84 8.10 12.52
CA MET A 1 -10.68 7.54 11.80
C MET A 1 -9.44 7.81 12.64
N SER A 2 -8.87 6.80 13.28
CA SER A 2 -7.69 6.96 14.15
C SER A 2 -6.43 6.68 13.34
N VAL A 3 -5.52 7.66 13.25
CA VAL A 3 -4.25 7.55 12.53
C VAL A 3 -3.17 7.16 13.54
N ILE A 4 -2.56 5.98 13.36
CA ILE A 4 -1.51 5.46 14.23
C ILE A 4 -0.24 6.31 14.04
N PRO A 5 0.45 6.75 15.11
CA PRO A 5 1.56 7.70 14.99
C PRO A 5 2.80 7.05 14.37
N THR A 6 3.35 7.72 13.37
CA THR A 6 4.61 7.41 12.67
C THR A 6 5.82 7.45 13.61
N VAL A 7 6.58 6.35 13.67
CA VAL A 7 7.81 6.21 14.44
C VAL A 7 8.91 7.11 13.84
N LYS A 8 9.30 8.16 14.56
CA LYS A 8 10.40 9.06 14.21
C LYS A 8 11.75 8.36 14.36
N ASN A 9 12.33 7.89 13.25
CA ASN A 9 13.75 7.60 13.11
C ASN A 9 14.17 8.01 11.69
N LYS A 10 14.90 9.13 11.55
CA LYS A 10 15.48 9.68 10.30
C LYS A 10 14.54 9.58 9.07
N GLU A 11 13.49 10.40 9.09
CA GLU A 11 12.57 10.84 8.02
C GLU A 11 12.31 9.88 6.84
N ILE A 12 12.13 8.59 7.11
CA ILE A 12 11.41 7.73 6.18
C ILE A 12 9.92 7.93 6.44
N SER A 13 9.22 8.60 5.53
CA SER A 13 7.77 8.74 5.60
C SER A 13 7.14 7.42 5.15
N ILE A 14 6.52 6.73 6.11
CA ILE A 14 5.84 5.46 5.91
C ILE A 14 4.36 5.66 6.21
N GLN A 15 3.52 5.38 5.23
CA GLN A 15 2.07 5.42 5.36
C GLN A 15 1.51 4.00 5.26
N ARG A 16 0.51 3.69 6.07
CA ARG A 16 -0.18 2.39 6.05
C ARG A 16 -1.65 2.61 5.76
N PHE A 17 -2.23 1.80 4.88
CA PHE A 17 -3.64 1.87 4.53
C PHE A 17 -4.18 0.51 4.13
N ILE A 18 -5.47 0.29 4.35
CA ILE A 18 -6.18 -0.92 3.93
C ILE A 18 -6.81 -0.62 2.57
N ASP A 19 -6.65 -1.56 1.65
CA ASP A 19 -7.17 -1.50 0.29
C ASP A 19 -8.01 -2.76 0.04
N TRP A 20 -9.18 -2.60 -0.57
CA TRP A 20 -10.04 -3.72 -0.91
C TRP A 20 -10.03 -3.91 -2.42
N ASP A 21 -9.52 -5.05 -2.86
CA ASP A 21 -9.58 -5.44 -4.26
C ASP A 21 -10.91 -6.14 -4.52
N LYS A 22 -11.79 -5.45 -5.25
CA LYS A 22 -13.11 -5.94 -5.61
C LYS A 22 -13.06 -7.12 -6.59
N PHE A 23 -12.03 -7.22 -7.44
CA PHE A 23 -11.94 -8.27 -8.45
C PHE A 23 -11.58 -9.61 -7.82
N GLU A 24 -10.56 -9.61 -6.97
CA GLU A 24 -10.10 -10.82 -6.26
C GLU A 24 -10.87 -11.04 -4.94
N ASN A 25 -11.65 -10.05 -4.50
CA ASN A 25 -12.34 -10.02 -3.21
C ASN A 25 -11.37 -10.28 -2.03
N ILE A 26 -10.23 -9.60 -2.05
CA ILE A 26 -9.14 -9.69 -1.07
C ILE A 26 -8.89 -8.32 -0.44
N PHE A 27 -8.69 -8.30 0.87
CA PHE A 27 -8.21 -7.11 1.58
C PHE A 27 -6.69 -7.13 1.64
N TYR A 28 -6.07 -6.02 1.26
CA TYR A 28 -4.65 -5.79 1.34
C TYR A 28 -4.33 -4.79 2.45
N ASN A 29 -3.31 -5.09 3.23
CA ASN A 29 -2.62 -4.12 4.05
C ASN A 29 -1.46 -3.54 3.23
N ASN A 30 -1.55 -2.27 2.86
CA ASN A 30 -0.55 -1.62 2.03
C ASN A 30 0.35 -0.74 2.88
N VAL A 31 1.65 -0.82 2.61
CA VAL A 31 2.66 0.05 3.21
C VAL A 31 3.30 0.86 2.08
N TYR A 32 3.06 2.17 2.09
CA TYR A 32 3.70 3.10 1.18
C TYR A 32 4.92 3.73 1.84
N ILE A 33 6.06 3.63 1.15
CA ILE A 33 7.32 4.25 1.55
C ILE A 33 7.58 5.39 0.59
N GLU A 34 7.30 6.60 1.05
CA GLU A 34 7.26 7.81 0.23
C GLU A 34 8.63 8.14 -0.37
N ASN A 35 9.69 7.99 0.43
CA ASN A 35 11.07 8.27 0.01
C ASN A 35 11.52 7.48 -1.23
N TYR A 36 10.95 6.28 -1.43
CA TYR A 36 11.28 5.42 -2.56
C TYR A 36 10.16 5.32 -3.60
N LYS A 37 9.00 5.94 -3.31
CA LYS A 37 7.76 5.76 -4.06
C LYS A 37 7.44 4.26 -4.27
N ILE A 38 7.54 3.47 -3.20
CA ILE A 38 7.28 2.01 -3.23
C ILE A 38 6.06 1.69 -2.39
N VAL A 39 5.17 0.83 -2.91
CA VAL A 39 4.06 0.23 -2.18
C VAL A 39 4.34 -1.26 -1.98
N ILE A 40 4.31 -1.70 -0.73
CA ILE A 40 4.34 -3.11 -0.36
C ILE A 40 2.89 -3.51 -0.06
N LYS A 41 2.32 -4.42 -0.85
CA LYS A 41 1.01 -5.00 -0.61
C LYS A 41 1.18 -6.35 0.07
N MET A 42 0.53 -6.54 1.21
CA MET A 42 0.42 -7.84 1.88
C MET A 42 -1.06 -8.18 2.10
N ASN A 43 -1.42 -9.46 2.04
CA ASN A 43 -2.79 -9.87 2.33
C ASN A 43 -3.11 -9.54 3.80
N LEU A 44 -4.29 -8.97 4.04
CA LEU A 44 -4.77 -8.68 5.39
C LEU A 44 -5.29 -9.95 6.09
N ILE A 45 -5.86 -10.87 5.31
CA ILE A 45 -6.41 -12.14 5.77
C ILE A 45 -5.77 -13.24 4.93
N ASP A 46 -4.98 -14.10 5.57
CA ASP A 46 -4.48 -15.32 4.96
C ASP A 46 -5.66 -16.29 4.81
N ARG A 47 -6.18 -16.47 3.59
CA ARG A 47 -7.08 -17.59 3.30
C ARG A 47 -6.22 -18.84 3.20
N ASP A 48 -6.64 -19.91 3.87
CA ASP A 48 -5.89 -21.15 4.09
C ASP A 48 -4.97 -21.54 2.92
N ASN A 49 -3.68 -21.74 3.23
CA ASN A 49 -2.62 -22.23 2.34
C ASN A 49 -2.09 -21.33 1.21
N SER A 50 -2.50 -20.06 1.08
CA SER A 50 -1.77 -19.16 0.16
C SER A 50 -0.45 -18.74 0.80
N GLU A 51 0.67 -19.00 0.15
CA GLU A 51 1.98 -18.42 0.50
C GLU A 51 1.81 -16.91 0.76
N LYS A 52 2.55 -16.37 1.73
CA LYS A 52 2.51 -14.94 2.05
C LYS A 52 3.03 -14.14 0.86
N ASP A 53 2.14 -13.86 -0.10
CA ASP A 53 2.43 -13.15 -1.33
C ASP A 53 2.64 -11.67 -1.03
N ILE A 54 3.87 -11.34 -0.63
CA ILE A 54 4.30 -9.95 -0.49
C ILE A 54 4.58 -9.40 -1.90
N LYS A 55 3.69 -8.53 -2.38
CA LYS A 55 3.85 -7.87 -3.68
C LYS A 55 4.49 -6.50 -3.48
N ILE A 56 5.68 -6.29 -4.01
CA ILE A 56 6.36 -4.99 -4.01
C ILE A 56 6.11 -4.32 -5.36
N LYS A 57 5.52 -3.11 -5.36
CA LYS A 57 5.25 -2.34 -6.57
C LYS A 57 5.87 -0.94 -6.45
N LYS A 58 6.56 -0.49 -7.50
CA LYS A 58 6.96 0.91 -7.63
C LYS A 58 5.73 1.73 -8.01
N PHE A 59 5.36 2.67 -7.16
CA PHE A 59 4.21 3.54 -7.35
C PHE A 59 4.68 4.83 -8.00
N ASP A 60 4.27 5.04 -9.25
CA ASP A 60 4.67 6.20 -10.01
C ASP A 60 3.44 7.06 -10.29
N LEU A 61 3.26 8.13 -9.51
CA LEU A 61 2.13 9.05 -9.68
C LEU A 61 2.05 9.59 -11.11
N GLU A 62 3.17 9.79 -11.80
CA GLU A 62 3.20 10.32 -13.17
C GLU A 62 2.50 9.39 -14.16
N LYS A 63 2.51 8.07 -13.91
CA LYS A 63 1.80 7.09 -14.74
C LYS A 63 0.30 7.03 -14.51
N TYR A 64 -0.16 7.50 -13.35
CA TYR A 64 -1.58 7.47 -12.97
C TYR A 64 -2.21 8.86 -12.88
N THR A 65 -1.41 9.91 -13.07
CA THR A 65 -1.87 11.28 -13.31
C THR A 65 -2.33 11.39 -14.76
N TYR A 66 -3.29 10.56 -15.17
CA TYR A 66 -4.19 10.97 -16.24
C TYR A 66 -5.07 12.04 -15.61
N LEU A 67 -4.57 13.28 -15.65
CA LEU A 67 -5.23 14.44 -15.09
C LEU A 67 -6.73 14.37 -15.37
N CYS A 68 -7.54 14.41 -14.31
CA CYS A 68 -8.85 15.05 -14.37
C CYS A 68 -8.60 16.53 -14.70
N SER A 69 -8.26 16.79 -15.97
CA SER A 69 -8.27 18.12 -16.57
C SER A 69 -9.72 18.40 -16.91
N TYR A 70 -10.43 19.07 -16.00
CA TYR A 70 -11.70 19.74 -16.28
C TYR A 70 -11.51 21.25 -16.06
#